data_AF-A0A1I6GB72-F1
#
_entry.id   AF-A0A1I6GB72-F1
#
_cell.length_a   1.000
_cell.length_b   1.000
_cell.length_c   1.000
_cell.angle_alpha   90.00
_cell.angle_beta   90.00
_cell.angle_gamma   90.00
#
_symmetry.space_group_name_H-M   'P 1'
#
loop_
_entity.id
_entity.type
_entity.pdbx_description
1 polymer ?
#
loop_
_entity_poly.entity_id
_entity_poly.type
_entity_poly.pdbx_seq_one_letter_code
_entity_poly.pdbx_strand_id
1 'polypeptide(L)'
;MTMETFLLATIALLELLALAMLCQVFRLLLIGRREARILNSHRVAANSAIQKSRMDLLEVRNRARLLEDSVTGGATAVEKLHKAISNTTFGLIDLFSSDEDFRSSARKARLSHDETSQKIYRTVRTTNRALHILADTLIIGQAEKRLVARKRRPGAS
;
A
#
# COMPACT_ATOMS: atom_id res chain seq x y z
N MET A 1 -63.25 55.47 21.40
CA MET A 1 -61.94 54.83 21.72
C MET A 1 -62.00 53.34 21.33
N THR A 2 -62.28 53.02 20.06
CA THR A 2 -62.79 51.67 19.70
C THR A 2 -62.23 51.07 18.41
N MET A 3 -61.92 51.86 17.36
CA MET A 3 -61.39 51.32 16.09
C MET A 3 -59.86 51.40 16.00
N GLU A 4 -59.26 52.55 16.32
CA GLU A 4 -57.79 52.73 16.25
C GLU A 4 -57.04 51.83 17.24
N THR A 5 -57.56 51.69 18.46
CA THR A 5 -57.01 50.79 19.49
C THR A 5 -57.09 49.33 19.06
N PHE A 6 -58.17 48.94 18.37
CA PHE A 6 -58.31 47.59 17.82
C PHE A 6 -57.32 47.34 16.67
N LEU A 7 -57.11 48.32 15.78
CA LEU A 7 -56.17 48.24 14.66
C LEU A 7 -54.71 48.18 15.13
N LEU A 8 -54.36 48.96 16.17
CA LEU A 8 -53.04 48.88 16.80
C LEU A 8 -52.80 47.53 17.49
N ALA A 9 -53.83 46.96 18.13
CA ALA A 9 -53.73 45.66 18.78
C ALA A 9 -53.55 44.51 17.78
N THR A 10 -54.21 44.56 16.62
CA THR A 10 -54.04 43.53 15.57
C THR A 10 -52.68 43.62 14.90
N ILE A 11 -52.15 44.82 14.65
CA ILE A 11 -50.79 45.01 14.12
C ILE A 11 -49.76 44.47 15.11
N ALA A 12 -49.87 44.82 16.39
CA ALA A 12 -48.96 44.32 17.43
C ALA A 12 -48.98 42.78 17.54
N LEU A 13 -50.16 42.16 17.41
CA LEU A 13 -50.29 40.70 17.41
C LEU A 13 -49.60 40.07 16.18
N LEU A 14 -49.75 40.65 15.00
CA LEU A 14 -49.11 40.18 13.77
C LEU A 14 -47.58 40.31 13.85
N GLU A 15 -47.06 41.40 14.41
CA GLU A 15 -45.63 41.59 14.62
C GLU A 15 -45.06 40.56 15.61
N LEU A 16 -45.77 40.29 16.71
CA LEU A 16 -45.38 39.26 17.68
C LEU A 16 -45.36 37.86 17.05
N LEU A 17 -46.35 37.53 16.22
CA LEU A 17 -46.39 36.27 15.49
C LEU A 17 -45.23 36.16 14.48
N ALA A 18 -44.94 37.23 13.74
CA ALA A 18 -43.83 37.28 12.81
C ALA A 18 -42.48 37.08 13.53
N LEU A 19 -42.29 37.74 14.67
CA LEU A 19 -41.09 37.59 15.49
C LEU A 19 -40.95 36.17 16.05
N ALA A 20 -42.05 35.58 16.52
CA ALA A 20 -42.05 34.20 17.01
C ALA A 20 -41.66 33.21 15.91
N MET A 21 -42.20 33.37 14.70
CA MET A 21 -41.85 32.55 13.54
C MET A 21 -40.38 32.73 13.14
N LEU A 22 -39.87 33.96 13.12
CA LEU A 22 -38.47 34.23 12.83
C LEU A 22 -37.55 33.56 13.84
N CYS A 23 -37.86 33.64 15.14
CA CYS A 23 -37.13 32.95 16.20
C CYS A 23 -37.13 31.42 16.00
N GLN A 24 -38.26 30.83 15.60
CA GLN A 24 -38.34 29.39 15.33
C GLN A 24 -37.48 28.98 14.14
N VAL A 25 -37.56 29.72 13.02
CA VAL A 25 -36.73 29.47 11.83
C VAL A 25 -35.25 29.63 12.16
N PHE A 26 -34.89 30.64 12.95
CA PHE A 26 -33.51 30.84 13.39
C PHE A 26 -33.00 29.67 14.23
N ARG A 27 -33.81 29.13 15.15
CA ARG A 27 -33.45 27.93 15.93
C ARG A 27 -33.27 26.70 15.03
N LEU A 28 -34.19 26.48 14.09
CA LEU A 28 -34.08 25.38 13.12
C LEU A 28 -32.83 25.50 12.26
N LEU A 29 -32.49 26.71 11.81
CA LEU A 29 -31.27 26.97 11.04
C LEU A 29 -30.01 26.63 11.84
N LEU A 30 -29.96 27.01 13.12
CA LEU A 30 -28.82 26.69 13.99
C LEU A 30 -28.65 25.19 14.19
N ILE A 31 -29.76 24.46 14.40
CA ILE A 31 -29.76 23.00 14.50
C ILE A 31 -29.27 22.38 13.18
N GLY A 32 -29.84 22.80 12.05
CA GLY A 32 -29.45 22.29 10.73
C GLY A 32 -27.97 22.53 10.42
N ARG A 33 -27.42 23.70 10.76
CA ARG A 33 -25.99 23.99 10.62
C ARG A 33 -25.12 23.14 11.53
N ARG A 34 -25.59 22.79 12.73
CA ARG A 34 -24.87 21.89 13.64
C ARG A 34 -24.82 20.48 13.06
N GLU A 35 -25.96 19.95 12.66
CA GLU A 35 -26.07 18.61 12.07
C GLU A 35 -25.26 18.50 10.78
N ALA A 36 -25.32 19.50 9.90
CA ALA A 36 -24.52 19.54 8.68
C ALA A 36 -23.01 19.52 8.96
N ARG A 37 -22.55 20.22 10.02
CA ARG A 37 -21.13 20.20 10.43
C ARG A 37 -20.71 18.83 10.96
N ILE A 38 -21.56 18.19 11.77
CA ILE A 38 -21.32 16.85 12.31
C ILE A 38 -21.27 15.82 11.17
N LEU A 39 -22.25 15.88 10.26
CA LEU A 39 -22.27 14.98 9.10
C LEU A 39 -21.04 15.19 8.20
N ASN A 40 -20.64 16.44 7.98
CA ASN A 40 -19.44 16.75 7.19
C ASN A 40 -18.17 16.25 7.87
N SER A 41 -18.04 16.36 9.20
CA SER A 41 -16.87 15.84 9.92
C SER A 41 -16.81 14.31 9.85
N HIS A 42 -17.95 13.62 9.99
CA HIS A 42 -18.01 12.17 9.78
C HIS A 42 -17.66 11.77 8.34
N ARG A 43 -18.16 12.52 7.34
CA ARG A 43 -17.82 12.27 5.93
C ARG A 43 -16.32 12.42 5.67
N VAL A 44 -15.71 13.49 6.20
CA VAL A 44 -14.26 13.72 6.09
C VAL A 44 -13.49 12.62 6.81
N ALA A 45 -13.86 12.26 8.04
CA ALA A 45 -13.19 11.21 8.79
C ALA A 45 -13.27 9.85 8.07
N ALA A 46 -14.43 9.49 7.53
CA ALA A 46 -14.62 8.26 6.75
C ALA A 46 -13.75 8.26 5.48
N ASN A 47 -13.72 9.38 4.73
CA ASN A 47 -12.88 9.52 3.55
C ASN A 47 -11.39 9.43 3.90
N SER A 48 -10.95 10.10 4.96
CA SER A 48 -9.56 10.03 5.43
C SER A 48 -9.17 8.61 5.85
N ALA A 49 -10.08 7.86 6.49
CA ALA A 49 -9.83 6.46 6.84
C ALA A 49 -9.67 5.56 5.59
N ILE A 50 -10.50 5.78 4.57
CA ILE A 50 -10.41 5.06 3.29
C ILE A 50 -9.12 5.45 2.55
N GLN A 51 -8.77 6.73 2.52
CA GLN A 51 -7.55 7.20 1.86
C GLN A 51 -6.30 6.67 2.56
N LYS A 52 -6.29 6.67 3.89
CA LYS A 52 -5.20 6.10 4.68
C LYS A 52 -5.02 4.62 4.40
N SER A 53 -6.08 3.82 4.41
CA SER A 53 -5.96 2.38 4.14
C SER A 53 -5.46 2.09 2.72
N ARG A 54 -5.86 2.90 1.72
CA ARG A 54 -5.32 2.81 0.35
C ARG A 54 -3.85 3.19 0.30
N MET A 55 -3.45 4.24 0.99
CA MET A 55 -2.05 4.67 1.08
C MET A 55 -1.18 3.61 1.75
N ASP A 56 -1.62 3.05 2.88
CA ASP A 56 -0.92 2.00 3.61
C ASP A 56 -0.72 0.75 2.73
N LEU A 57 -1.74 0.37 1.94
CA LEU A 57 -1.64 -0.73 0.98
C LEU A 57 -0.61 -0.42 -0.12
N LEU A 58 -0.65 0.79 -0.68
CA LEU A 58 0.31 1.21 -1.70
C LEU A 58 1.75 1.24 -1.16
N GLU A 59 1.93 1.67 0.09
CA GLU A 59 3.23 1.67 0.76
C GLU A 59 3.78 0.25 0.91
N VAL A 60 2.97 -0.68 1.41
CA VAL A 60 3.37 -2.10 1.53
C VAL A 60 3.75 -2.67 0.16
N ARG A 61 2.94 -2.40 -0.87
CA ARG A 61 3.25 -2.85 -2.24
C ARG A 61 4.55 -2.24 -2.77
N ASN A 62 4.78 -0.97 -2.50
CA ASN A 62 6.00 -0.29 -2.94
C ASN A 62 7.23 -0.85 -2.22
N ARG A 63 7.16 -1.08 -0.91
CA ARG A 63 8.23 -1.75 -0.14
C ARG A 63 8.52 -3.15 -0.67
N ALA A 64 7.49 -3.94 -0.96
CA ALA A 64 7.66 -5.27 -1.54
C ALA A 64 8.38 -5.22 -2.89
N ARG A 65 8.00 -4.29 -3.76
CA ARG A 65 8.65 -4.09 -5.07
C ARG A 65 10.10 -3.61 -4.94
N LEU A 66 10.37 -2.66 -4.04
CA LEU A 66 11.75 -2.20 -3.79
C LEU A 66 12.64 -3.33 -3.28
N LEU A 67 12.11 -4.22 -2.45
CA LEU A 67 12.81 -5.43 -1.99
C LEU A 67 13.07 -6.40 -3.15
N GLU A 68 12.09 -6.62 -4.03
CA GLU A 68 12.24 -7.46 -5.24
C GLU A 68 13.37 -6.94 -6.14
N ASP A 69 13.34 -5.64 -6.44
CA ASP A 69 14.31 -4.98 -7.30
C ASP A 69 15.71 -5.03 -6.67
N SER A 70 15.81 -4.84 -5.35
CA SER A 70 17.07 -4.91 -4.62
C SER A 70 17.67 -6.32 -4.60
N VAL A 71 16.85 -7.34 -4.33
CA VAL A 71 17.31 -8.74 -4.31
C VAL A 71 17.68 -9.22 -5.72
N THR A 72 16.88 -8.88 -6.72
CA THR A 72 17.16 -9.22 -8.13
C THR A 72 18.41 -8.51 -8.65
N GLY A 73 18.55 -7.22 -8.33
CA GLY A 73 19.74 -6.43 -8.61
C GLY A 73 20.99 -7.00 -7.92
N GLY A 74 20.88 -7.32 -6.62
CA GLY A 74 21.94 -7.91 -5.82
C GLY A 74 22.39 -9.27 -6.36
N ALA A 75 21.46 -10.17 -6.67
CA ALA A 75 21.77 -11.46 -7.27
C ALA A 75 22.51 -11.30 -8.61
N THR A 76 22.11 -10.31 -9.43
CA THR A 76 22.76 -10.01 -10.70
C THR A 76 24.15 -9.41 -10.51
N ALA A 77 24.34 -8.55 -9.50
CA ALA A 77 25.64 -7.99 -9.16
C ALA A 77 26.62 -9.08 -8.70
N VAL A 78 26.17 -9.98 -7.83
CA VAL A 78 26.95 -11.14 -7.38
C VAL A 78 27.29 -12.06 -8.55
N GLU A 79 26.33 -12.33 -9.45
CA GLU A 79 26.59 -13.14 -10.66
C GLU A 79 27.68 -12.51 -11.54
N LYS A 80 27.65 -11.19 -11.74
CA LYS A 80 28.68 -10.47 -12.52
C LYS A 80 30.04 -10.54 -11.85
N LEU A 81 30.10 -10.32 -10.52
CA LEU A 81 31.34 -10.42 -9.75
C LEU A 81 31.92 -11.83 -9.82
N HIS A 82 31.08 -12.85 -9.62
CA HIS A 82 31.47 -14.26 -9.74
C HIS A 82 32.07 -14.54 -11.12
N LYS A 83 31.40 -14.12 -12.20
CA LYS A 83 31.91 -14.28 -13.57
C LYS A 83 33.24 -13.56 -13.80
N ALA A 84 33.41 -12.36 -13.26
CA ALA A 84 34.67 -11.62 -13.37
C ALA A 84 35.82 -12.37 -12.68
N ILE A 85 35.58 -12.88 -11.47
CA ILE A 85 36.55 -13.68 -10.71
C ILE A 85 36.88 -14.97 -11.46
N SER A 86 35.89 -15.76 -11.88
CA SER A 86 36.16 -17.04 -12.54
C SER A 86 36.88 -16.85 -13.88
N ASN A 87 36.46 -15.87 -14.69
CA ASN A 87 37.13 -15.57 -15.95
C ASN A 87 38.58 -15.14 -15.74
N THR A 88 38.86 -14.36 -14.69
CA THR A 88 40.22 -13.96 -14.35
C THR A 88 41.04 -15.18 -13.94
N THR A 89 40.55 -16.00 -13.02
CA THR A 89 41.25 -17.20 -12.54
C THR A 89 41.56 -18.18 -13.67
N PHE A 90 40.56 -18.56 -14.47
CA PHE A 90 40.77 -19.47 -15.59
C PHE A 90 41.61 -18.84 -16.71
N GLY A 91 41.50 -17.52 -16.92
CA GLY A 91 42.34 -16.78 -17.85
C GLY A 91 43.81 -16.79 -17.45
N LEU A 92 44.12 -16.62 -16.16
CA LEU A 92 45.49 -16.71 -15.64
C LEU A 92 46.07 -18.12 -15.83
N ILE A 93 45.29 -19.17 -15.57
CA ILE A 93 45.71 -20.55 -15.82
C ILE A 93 46.04 -20.75 -17.31
N ASP A 94 45.20 -20.24 -18.21
CA ASP A 94 45.39 -20.34 -19.65
C ASP A 94 46.53 -19.43 -20.17
N LEU A 95 47.03 -18.48 -19.38
CA LEU A 95 48.16 -17.62 -19.77
C LEU A 95 49.50 -18.13 -19.22
N PHE A 96 49.51 -18.64 -17.99
CA PHE A 96 50.74 -18.95 -17.24
C PHE A 96 51.05 -20.45 -17.11
N SER A 97 50.14 -21.35 -17.51
CA SER A 97 50.43 -22.78 -17.50
C SER A 97 51.18 -23.23 -18.75
N SER A 98 52.33 -23.87 -18.53
CA SER A 98 53.16 -24.50 -19.57
C SER A 98 52.72 -25.91 -19.94
N ASP A 99 51.82 -26.53 -19.17
CA ASP A 99 51.36 -27.91 -19.35
C ASP A 99 50.00 -27.94 -20.06
N GLU A 100 49.96 -28.49 -21.28
CA GLU A 100 48.74 -28.56 -22.09
C GLU A 100 47.68 -29.50 -21.50
N ASP A 101 48.10 -30.58 -20.81
CA ASP A 101 47.15 -31.47 -20.14
C ASP A 101 46.49 -30.77 -18.95
N PHE A 102 47.25 -29.92 -18.26
CA PHE A 102 46.73 -29.04 -17.21
C PHE A 102 45.78 -27.98 -17.78
N ARG A 103 46.12 -27.33 -18.90
CA ARG A 103 45.23 -26.35 -19.57
C ARG A 103 43.93 -26.98 -20.03
N SER A 104 44.00 -28.14 -20.67
CA SER A 104 42.86 -28.97 -21.09
C SER A 104 41.94 -29.29 -19.91
N SER A 105 42.53 -29.73 -18.79
CA SER A 105 41.81 -30.04 -17.55
C SER A 105 41.16 -28.79 -16.94
N ALA A 106 41.86 -27.66 -16.92
CA ALA A 106 41.32 -26.38 -16.44
C ALA A 106 40.15 -25.86 -17.29
N ARG A 107 40.20 -26.05 -18.62
CA ARG A 107 39.08 -25.71 -19.53
C ARG A 107 37.85 -26.57 -19.26
N LYS A 108 38.02 -27.88 -19.02
CA LYS A 108 36.93 -28.77 -18.59
C LYS A 108 36.36 -28.34 -17.23
N ALA A 109 37.22 -27.98 -16.28
CA ALA A 109 36.80 -27.47 -14.98
C ALA A 109 36.00 -26.17 -15.10
N ARG A 110 36.41 -25.25 -15.99
CA ARG A 110 35.67 -24.01 -16.29
C ARG A 110 34.27 -24.29 -16.81
N LEU A 111 34.13 -25.20 -17.78
CA LEU A 111 32.82 -25.55 -18.33
C LEU A 111 31.88 -26.10 -17.26
N SER A 112 32.39 -27.02 -16.42
CA SER A 112 31.63 -27.58 -15.30
C SER A 112 31.26 -26.51 -14.26
N HIS A 113 32.19 -25.63 -13.94
CA HIS A 113 31.97 -24.50 -13.04
C HIS A 113 30.90 -23.54 -13.57
N ASP A 114 30.93 -23.20 -14.87
CA ASP A 114 30.00 -22.26 -15.49
C ASP A 114 28.59 -22.85 -15.57
N GLU A 115 28.47 -24.15 -15.90
CA GLU A 115 27.19 -24.87 -15.87
C GLU A 115 26.60 -24.91 -14.46
N THR A 116 27.42 -25.24 -13.46
CA THR A 116 27.00 -25.30 -12.05
C THR A 116 26.59 -23.92 -11.54
N SER A 117 27.37 -22.89 -11.86
CA SER A 117 27.08 -21.50 -11.51
C SER A 117 25.75 -21.06 -12.13
N GLN A 118 25.50 -21.38 -13.41
CA GLN A 118 24.25 -21.04 -14.07
C GLN A 118 23.04 -21.71 -13.40
N LYS A 119 23.17 -22.99 -12.99
CA LYS A 119 22.13 -23.69 -12.22
C LYS A 119 21.86 -22.99 -10.89
N ILE A 120 22.90 -22.65 -10.13
CA ILE A 120 22.78 -21.94 -8.84
C ILE A 120 22.05 -20.61 -9.02
N TYR A 121 22.48 -19.75 -9.95
CA TYR A 121 21.85 -18.45 -10.16
C TYR A 121 20.42 -18.54 -10.68
N ARG A 122 20.08 -19.57 -11.48
CA ARG A 122 18.68 -19.86 -11.85
C ARG A 122 17.85 -20.25 -10.64
N THR A 123 18.36 -21.15 -9.80
CA THR A 123 17.68 -21.55 -8.56
C THR A 123 17.44 -20.37 -7.64
N VAL A 124 18.43 -19.49 -7.43
CA VAL A 124 18.27 -18.27 -6.62
C VAL A 124 17.14 -17.39 -7.16
N ARG A 125 17.09 -17.14 -8.48
CA ARG A 125 16.01 -16.34 -9.10
C ARG A 125 14.64 -17.00 -8.92
N THR A 126 14.53 -18.30 -9.15
CA THR A 126 13.28 -19.04 -9.00
C THR A 126 12.80 -19.04 -7.56
N THR A 127 13.70 -19.26 -6.59
CA THR A 127 13.39 -19.24 -5.16
C THR A 127 12.93 -17.85 -4.71
N ASN A 128 13.61 -16.78 -5.15
CA ASN A 128 13.18 -15.40 -4.85
C ASN A 128 11.76 -15.13 -5.38
N ARG A 129 11.46 -15.59 -6.59
CA ARG A 129 10.11 -15.45 -7.16
C ARG A 129 9.07 -16.29 -6.40
N ALA A 130 9.42 -17.50 -6.00
CA ALA A 130 8.54 -18.37 -5.21
C ALA A 130 8.26 -17.78 -3.82
N LEU A 131 9.27 -17.23 -3.14
CA LEU A 131 9.10 -16.52 -1.87
C LEU A 131 8.19 -15.30 -2.01
N HIS A 132 8.29 -14.56 -3.12
CA HIS A 132 7.36 -13.45 -3.39
C HIS A 132 5.92 -13.93 -3.57
N ILE A 133 5.69 -14.98 -4.37
CA ILE A 133 4.36 -15.56 -4.56
C ILE A 133 3.79 -16.08 -3.22
N LEU A 134 4.62 -16.72 -2.40
CA LEU A 134 4.22 -17.18 -1.07
C LEU A 134 3.89 -16.01 -0.14
N ALA A 135 4.67 -14.93 -0.18
CA ALA A 135 4.38 -13.72 0.59
C ALA A 135 3.04 -13.11 0.18
N ASP A 136 2.77 -12.99 -1.13
CA ASP A 136 1.50 -12.47 -1.64
C ASP A 136 0.32 -13.36 -1.21
N THR A 137 0.44 -14.68 -1.36
CA THR A 137 -0.63 -15.62 -0.98
C THR A 137 -0.87 -15.71 0.53
N LEU A 138 0.17 -15.65 1.36
CA LEU A 138 0.03 -15.62 2.82
C LEU A 138 -0.57 -14.30 3.32
N ILE A 139 -0.15 -13.16 2.74
CA ILE A 139 -0.68 -11.85 3.10
C ILE A 139 -2.14 -11.71 2.65
N ILE A 140 -2.47 -12.14 1.43
CA ILE A 140 -3.85 -12.16 0.92
C ILE A 140 -4.71 -13.12 1.74
N GLY A 141 -4.22 -14.33 2.02
CA GLY A 141 -4.95 -15.31 2.83
C GLY A 141 -5.21 -14.84 4.26
N GLN A 142 -4.30 -14.08 4.87
CA GLN A 142 -4.55 -13.46 6.18
C GLN A 142 -5.50 -12.27 6.10
N ALA A 143 -5.41 -11.46 5.03
CA ALA A 143 -6.33 -10.36 4.80
C ALA A 143 -7.78 -10.85 4.58
N GLU A 144 -7.97 -11.91 3.80
CA GLU A 144 -9.28 -12.56 3.60
C GLU A 144 -9.83 -13.14 4.90
N LYS A 145 -9.01 -13.88 5.67
CA LYS A 145 -9.43 -14.40 6.99
C LYS A 145 -9.84 -13.28 7.94
N ARG A 146 -9.14 -12.14 7.95
CA ARG A 146 -9.50 -10.96 8.75
C ARG A 146 -10.80 -10.30 8.28
N LEU A 147 -11.03 -10.18 6.98
CA LEU A 147 -12.27 -9.65 6.43
C LEU A 147 -13.48 -10.56 6.75
N VAL A 148 -13.31 -11.88 6.62
CA VAL A 148 -14.34 -12.87 6.99
C VAL A 148 -14.61 -12.84 8.50
N ALA A 149 -13.57 -12.74 9.34
CA ALA A 149 -13.72 -12.62 10.79
C ALA A 149 -14.46 -11.32 11.20
N ARG A 150 -14.20 -10.21 10.50
CA ARG A 150 -14.90 -8.94 10.74
C ARG A 150 -16.36 -8.98 10.28
N LYS A 151 -16.64 -9.69 9.18
CA LYS A 151 -18.02 -9.92 8.68
C LYS A 151 -18.83 -10.87 9.58
N ARG A 152 -18.17 -11.77 10.32
CA ARG A 152 -18.78 -12.66 11.32
C ARG A 152 -19.06 -12.02 12.68
N ARG A 153 -18.67 -10.76 12.91
CA ARG A 153 -19.11 -9.97 14.07
C ARG A 153 -20.15 -8.92 13.67
N PRO A 154 -21.41 -9.29 13.37
CA PRO A 154 -22.51 -8.37 13.54
C PRO A 154 -22.84 -8.29 15.04
N GLY A 155 -22.67 -7.11 15.65
CA GLY A 155 -23.11 -6.88 17.05
C GLY A 155 -21.98 -6.69 18.06
N ALA A 156 -21.23 -5.60 17.93
CA ALA A 156 -20.54 -4.99 19.06
C ALA A 156 -20.54 -3.47 18.86
N SER A 157 -21.73 -2.89 19.00
CA SER A 157 -21.98 -1.47 19.23
C SER A 157 -22.98 -1.40 20.38
#